data_AF-A0AA39KY86-F1
#
_entry.id   AF-A0AA39KY86-F1
#
_cell.length_a   1.000
_cell.length_b   1.000
_cell.length_c   1.000
_cell.angle_alpha   90.00
_cell.angle_beta   90.00
_cell.angle_gamma   90.00
#
_symmetry.space_group_name_H-M   'P 1'
#
loop_
_entity.id
_entity.type
_entity.pdbx_description
1 polymer ?
#
loop_
_entity_poly.entity_id
_entity_poly.type
_entity_poly.pdbx_seq_one_letter_code
_entity_poly.pdbx_strand_id
1 'polypeptide(L)'
;MESPTAKRPKMSDHTKDESRQTSSDIQQMEKPDDTYSTYDYHYNNPYYVDKTLLIKELMVINHVLITAPSRFGKSLNMDMVKRFVEIEVDKNGERIELNVDENTRCLTQDQSQSNNFKMFQGKKIYQEKEIMNKHFGKYPTIYVNFRRVQGNDFEKVLSQLRETIHQAFRKHKYLRDNKFWDKRGSDKITFTKYYGTEESKLLTETEIESGLVFLSEVLYDYYEEKKVFVFIDEFDVPVNSMVYDNKMNDDDREKVIKLIGLMISNLVKDNVFVERSLSNACHQLGGILLGSANNVKISRFLQDNSFAEFYGFEQTEVRSILEKAGRAEYFDDVKRMYDGYKTKSTGGKDIEIYSPWAILNCIYFKNFENYWAAYVPSKIKSRIGHPKIILRLKDILSGYSVKIVSIPKFESIEIQKLIAIVNISELDTSDVDLFFQFLYELGFFRITKKENNDLWLDIPNDSVRNEIDSYIRKYD
;
A
#
# COMPACT_ATOMS: atom_id res chain seq x y z
N MET A 1 45.77 -35.23 -39.28
CA MET A 1 46.95 -34.53 -38.74
C MET A 1 46.80 -33.05 -39.06
N GLU A 2 47.19 -32.22 -38.10
CA GLU A 2 47.37 -30.75 -38.16
C GLU A 2 46.15 -29.83 -37.98
N SER A 3 46.33 -28.94 -37.00
CA SER A 3 45.52 -27.81 -36.58
C SER A 3 45.47 -26.68 -37.60
N PRO A 4 44.63 -25.65 -37.38
CA PRO A 4 45.26 -24.36 -37.07
C PRO A 4 44.55 -23.53 -35.97
N THR A 5 45.35 -23.17 -34.97
CA THR A 5 45.54 -21.87 -34.32
C THR A 5 44.47 -20.76 -34.39
N ALA A 6 44.22 -20.21 -33.21
CA ALA A 6 43.38 -19.07 -32.85
C ALA A 6 43.72 -17.73 -33.53
N LYS A 7 42.67 -16.92 -33.72
CA LYS A 7 42.73 -15.45 -33.68
C LYS A 7 41.54 -14.92 -32.86
N ARG A 8 41.83 -14.34 -31.70
CA ARG A 8 40.89 -13.50 -30.94
C ARG A 8 40.57 -12.23 -31.74
N PRO A 9 39.32 -11.73 -31.79
CA PRO A 9 39.06 -10.38 -32.26
C PRO A 9 39.54 -9.38 -31.19
N LYS A 10 40.26 -8.35 -31.65
CA LYS A 10 40.69 -7.21 -30.85
C LYS A 10 39.47 -6.45 -30.31
N MET A 11 39.46 -6.16 -29.02
CA MET A 11 38.64 -5.09 -28.44
C MET A 11 39.07 -3.77 -29.10
N SER A 12 38.14 -3.11 -29.79
CA SER A 12 38.28 -1.73 -30.20
C SER A 12 37.96 -0.84 -29.01
N ASP A 13 38.92 -0.01 -28.61
CA ASP A 13 38.69 1.15 -27.76
C ASP A 13 37.59 2.02 -28.35
N HIS A 14 36.43 2.00 -27.71
CA HIS A 14 35.43 3.03 -27.83
C HIS A 14 35.27 3.66 -26.46
N THR A 15 36.11 4.66 -26.20
CA THR A 15 35.73 5.82 -25.41
C THR A 15 34.49 6.43 -26.04
N LYS A 16 33.32 6.02 -25.56
CA LYS A 16 32.05 6.70 -25.79
C LYS A 16 31.61 7.29 -24.47
N ASP A 17 31.61 8.62 -24.45
CA ASP A 17 30.72 9.48 -23.67
C ASP A 17 29.59 8.70 -22.99
N GLU A 18 29.68 8.58 -21.66
CA GLU A 18 28.58 8.14 -20.81
C GLU A 18 27.50 9.22 -20.87
N SER A 19 26.60 9.08 -21.85
CA SER A 19 25.37 9.85 -21.92
C SER A 19 24.53 9.55 -20.69
N ARG A 20 24.45 10.54 -19.81
CA ARG A 20 23.65 10.65 -18.58
C ARG A 20 22.23 10.10 -18.78
N GLN A 21 21.89 9.02 -18.08
CA GLN A 21 20.49 8.64 -17.84
C GLN A 21 20.13 9.03 -16.41
N THR A 22 19.10 9.88 -16.28
CA THR A 22 18.42 10.12 -15.02
C THR A 22 17.39 9.01 -14.79
N SER A 23 16.92 8.79 -13.55
CA SER A 23 15.90 7.76 -13.26
C SER A 23 14.58 7.93 -14.04
N SER A 24 14.37 9.07 -14.72
CA SER A 24 13.28 9.31 -15.66
C SER A 24 13.48 8.69 -17.06
N ASP A 25 14.69 8.26 -17.42
CA ASP A 25 15.03 7.70 -18.75
C ASP A 25 15.01 6.16 -18.76
N ILE A 26 14.80 5.53 -17.59
CA ILE A 26 14.73 4.08 -17.42
C ILE A 26 13.33 3.59 -17.84
N GLN A 27 13.28 2.65 -18.78
CA GLN A 27 12.03 1.98 -19.13
C GLN A 27 11.49 1.21 -17.93
N GLN A 28 10.23 1.46 -17.57
CA GLN A 28 9.51 0.74 -16.52
C GLN A 28 8.17 0.26 -17.06
N MET A 29 7.64 -0.83 -16.48
CA MET A 29 6.30 -1.30 -16.80
C MET A 29 5.29 -0.18 -16.50
N GLU A 30 4.31 0.02 -17.39
CA GLU A 30 3.22 0.94 -17.10
C GLU A 30 2.35 0.41 -15.96
N LYS A 31 1.81 1.33 -15.17
CA LYS A 31 0.85 0.97 -14.12
C LYS A 31 -0.46 0.53 -14.80
N PRO A 32 -1.08 -0.58 -14.38
CA PRO A 32 -2.42 -0.92 -14.84
C PRO A 32 -3.39 0.25 -14.56
N ASP A 33 -4.32 0.48 -15.47
CA ASP A 33 -5.38 1.48 -15.29
C ASP A 33 -6.30 1.09 -14.13
N ASP A 34 -6.72 2.07 -13.32
CA ASP A 34 -7.45 1.88 -12.05
C ASP A 34 -8.92 1.44 -12.27
N THR A 35 -9.31 1.22 -13.53
CA THR A 35 -10.65 0.82 -13.94
C THR A 35 -10.97 -0.66 -13.63
N TYR A 36 -9.95 -1.46 -13.31
CA TYR A 36 -10.08 -2.91 -13.04
C TYR A 36 -9.60 -3.30 -11.63
N SER A 37 -10.19 -4.37 -11.10
CA SER A 37 -9.66 -5.03 -9.89
C SER A 37 -8.25 -5.54 -10.18
N THR A 38 -7.30 -5.12 -9.33
CA THR A 38 -5.89 -5.47 -9.47
C THR A 38 -5.66 -6.97 -9.30
N TYR A 39 -6.42 -7.64 -8.43
CA TYR A 39 -6.27 -9.07 -8.20
C TYR A 39 -6.74 -9.89 -9.40
N ASP A 40 -7.88 -9.55 -9.99
CA ASP A 40 -8.45 -10.22 -11.17
C ASP A 40 -7.45 -10.27 -12.34
N TYR A 41 -6.62 -9.23 -12.50
CA TYR A 41 -5.61 -9.16 -13.55
C TYR A 41 -4.37 -10.00 -13.25
N HIS A 42 -3.99 -10.15 -11.98
CA HIS A 42 -2.70 -10.72 -11.59
C HIS A 42 -2.76 -12.17 -11.12
N TYR A 43 -3.89 -12.70 -10.64
CA TYR A 43 -3.94 -14.01 -9.96
C TYR A 43 -3.55 -15.22 -10.85
N ASN A 44 -3.65 -15.08 -12.17
CA ASN A 44 -3.27 -16.07 -13.19
C ASN A 44 -1.92 -15.76 -13.87
N ASN A 45 -1.22 -14.70 -13.46
CA ASN A 45 0.09 -14.40 -14.02
C ASN A 45 1.09 -15.51 -13.64
N PRO A 46 1.96 -16.00 -14.56
CA PRO A 46 2.94 -17.04 -14.24
C PRO A 46 3.91 -16.66 -13.11
N TYR A 47 4.13 -15.36 -12.91
CA TYR A 47 4.97 -14.77 -11.86
C TYR A 47 4.17 -14.33 -10.62
N TYR A 48 2.87 -14.63 -10.55
CA TYR A 48 2.08 -14.39 -9.34
C TYR A 48 2.63 -15.21 -8.18
N VAL A 49 2.82 -14.54 -7.04
CA VAL A 49 3.25 -15.14 -5.78
C VAL A 49 2.06 -15.20 -4.84
N ASP A 50 1.77 -16.41 -4.36
CA ASP A 50 0.63 -16.66 -3.49
C ASP A 50 0.88 -16.19 -2.05
N LYS A 51 0.30 -15.03 -1.73
CA LYS A 51 0.26 -14.39 -0.41
C LYS A 51 -1.12 -14.52 0.27
N THR A 52 -1.97 -15.45 -0.18
CA THR A 52 -3.36 -15.56 0.31
C THR A 52 -3.49 -15.91 1.79
N LEU A 53 -2.43 -16.43 2.43
CA LEU A 53 -2.42 -16.62 3.89
C LEU A 53 -2.48 -15.32 4.70
N LEU A 54 -2.24 -14.15 4.08
CA LEU A 54 -2.51 -12.85 4.70
C LEU A 54 -3.95 -12.75 5.23
N ILE A 55 -4.90 -13.37 4.54
CA ILE A 55 -6.31 -13.40 4.96
C ILE A 55 -6.43 -13.95 6.38
N LYS A 56 -5.73 -15.04 6.70
CA LYS A 56 -5.78 -15.69 8.02
C LYS A 56 -5.31 -14.74 9.12
N GLU A 57 -4.20 -14.04 8.89
CA GLU A 57 -3.64 -13.08 9.84
C GLU A 57 -4.55 -11.85 10.04
N LEU A 58 -5.32 -11.46 9.02
CA LEU A 58 -6.28 -10.36 9.12
C LEU A 58 -7.57 -10.76 9.86
N MET A 59 -7.97 -12.04 9.83
CA MET A 59 -9.18 -12.50 10.55
C MET A 59 -9.04 -12.49 12.07
N VAL A 60 -7.85 -12.22 12.61
CA VAL A 60 -7.64 -12.07 14.07
C VAL A 60 -7.56 -10.61 14.55
N ILE A 61 -7.57 -9.63 13.64
CA ILE A 61 -7.50 -8.20 13.97
C ILE A 61 -8.71 -7.44 13.40
N ASN A 62 -9.40 -6.67 14.25
CA ASN A 62 -10.60 -5.96 13.82
C ASN A 62 -10.27 -4.80 12.88
N HIS A 63 -9.43 -3.86 13.32
CA HIS A 63 -9.07 -2.69 12.52
C HIS A 63 -7.56 -2.57 12.44
N VAL A 64 -7.02 -2.48 11.23
CA VAL A 64 -5.57 -2.40 11.01
C VAL A 64 -5.21 -1.42 9.91
N LEU A 65 -4.20 -0.60 10.17
CA LEU A 65 -3.46 0.17 9.18
C LEU A 65 -2.11 -0.51 8.96
N ILE A 66 -1.87 -1.01 7.75
CA ILE A 66 -0.59 -1.62 7.36
C ILE A 66 0.20 -0.63 6.52
N THR A 67 1.43 -0.34 6.95
CA THR A 67 2.37 0.44 6.14
C THR A 67 3.35 -0.48 5.42
N ALA A 68 3.64 -0.17 4.16
CA ALA A 68 4.71 -0.77 3.38
C ALA A 68 5.16 0.19 2.27
N PRO A 69 6.41 0.12 1.79
CA PRO A 69 6.88 1.01 0.73
C PRO A 69 6.04 0.91 -0.55
N SER A 70 6.18 1.93 -1.41
CA SER A 70 5.51 1.94 -2.72
C SER A 70 5.85 0.69 -3.52
N ARG A 71 4.84 0.08 -4.14
CA ARG A 71 4.94 -1.13 -4.98
C ARG A 71 5.28 -2.45 -4.26
N PHE A 72 5.05 -2.55 -2.96
CA PHE A 72 5.19 -3.80 -2.18
C PHE A 72 3.91 -4.66 -2.15
N GLY A 73 3.07 -4.55 -3.19
CA GLY A 73 1.86 -5.37 -3.31
C GLY A 73 0.65 -4.94 -2.45
N LYS A 74 0.69 -3.75 -1.83
CA LYS A 74 -0.38 -3.25 -0.92
C LYS A 74 -1.80 -3.35 -1.51
N SER A 75 -2.05 -2.65 -2.62
CA SER A 75 -3.37 -2.63 -3.26
C SER A 75 -3.79 -4.01 -3.77
N LEU A 76 -2.84 -4.79 -4.31
CA LEU A 76 -3.09 -6.17 -4.76
C LEU A 76 -3.54 -7.06 -3.61
N ASN A 77 -2.86 -6.99 -2.46
CA ASN A 77 -3.21 -7.74 -1.26
C ASN A 77 -4.56 -7.31 -0.68
N MET A 78 -4.83 -6.00 -0.63
CA MET A 78 -6.12 -5.48 -0.17
C MET A 78 -7.27 -5.97 -1.05
N ASP A 79 -7.11 -5.88 -2.36
CA ASP A 79 -8.11 -6.33 -3.32
C ASP A 79 -8.30 -7.85 -3.24
N MET A 80 -7.22 -8.62 -3.08
CA MET A 80 -7.28 -10.06 -2.81
C MET A 80 -8.10 -10.38 -1.55
N VAL A 81 -7.86 -9.69 -0.43
CA VAL A 81 -8.65 -9.90 0.80
C VAL A 81 -10.12 -9.49 0.60
N LYS A 82 -10.37 -8.39 -0.11
CA LYS A 82 -11.72 -7.95 -0.48
C LYS A 82 -12.44 -9.01 -1.30
N ARG A 83 -11.83 -9.52 -2.39
CA ARG A 83 -12.38 -10.60 -3.22
C ARG A 83 -12.70 -11.86 -2.41
N PHE A 84 -11.91 -12.16 -1.38
CA PHE A 84 -12.14 -13.31 -0.52
C PHE A 84 -13.40 -13.16 0.34
N VAL A 85 -13.59 -11.99 0.98
CA VAL A 85 -14.67 -11.80 1.96
C VAL A 85 -15.99 -11.34 1.35
N GLU A 86 -15.95 -10.69 0.18
CA GLU A 86 -17.10 -10.00 -0.38
C GLU A 86 -18.21 -10.94 -0.85
N ILE A 87 -19.45 -10.60 -0.51
CA ILE A 87 -20.63 -11.22 -1.13
C ILE A 87 -20.64 -10.83 -2.61
N GLU A 88 -20.48 -11.82 -3.48
CA GLU A 88 -20.52 -11.61 -4.93
C GLU A 88 -21.96 -11.31 -5.36
N VAL A 89 -22.13 -10.30 -6.21
CA VAL A 89 -23.42 -9.93 -6.80
C VAL A 89 -23.33 -9.98 -8.32
N ASP A 90 -24.42 -10.38 -8.96
CA ASP A 90 -24.52 -10.42 -10.40
C ASP A 90 -24.69 -9.01 -11.02
N LYS A 91 -24.84 -8.95 -12.35
CA LYS A 91 -25.04 -7.70 -13.09
C LYS A 91 -26.32 -6.92 -12.69
N ASN A 92 -27.31 -7.61 -12.13
CA ASN A 92 -28.57 -7.05 -11.66
C ASN A 92 -28.50 -6.69 -10.16
N GLY A 93 -27.41 -7.08 -9.48
CA GLY A 93 -27.23 -6.87 -8.05
C GLY A 93 -27.84 -7.97 -7.17
N GLU A 94 -28.25 -9.08 -7.78
CA GLU A 94 -28.70 -10.26 -7.03
C GLU A 94 -27.49 -11.00 -6.48
N ARG A 95 -27.62 -11.53 -5.26
CA ARG A 95 -26.52 -12.23 -4.59
C ARG A 95 -26.25 -13.55 -5.31
N ILE A 96 -24.97 -13.85 -5.54
CA ILE A 96 -24.53 -15.16 -5.99
C ILE A 96 -24.40 -16.05 -4.75
N GLU A 97 -25.31 -17.01 -4.61
CA GLU A 97 -25.27 -17.93 -3.48
C GLU A 97 -24.10 -18.91 -3.60
N LEU A 98 -23.54 -19.31 -2.46
CA LEU A 98 -22.48 -20.32 -2.39
C LEU A 98 -23.09 -21.67 -2.02
N ASN A 99 -22.69 -22.72 -2.73
CA ASN A 99 -23.18 -24.08 -2.49
C ASN A 99 -22.58 -24.65 -1.21
N VAL A 100 -23.42 -25.02 -0.25
CA VAL A 100 -23.00 -25.64 1.01
C VAL A 100 -23.53 -27.06 1.12
N ASP A 101 -22.75 -27.94 1.75
CA ASP A 101 -23.21 -29.29 2.07
C ASP A 101 -24.26 -29.22 3.17
N GLU A 102 -25.42 -29.83 2.95
CA GLU A 102 -26.57 -29.71 3.86
C GLU A 102 -26.29 -30.29 5.26
N ASN A 103 -25.41 -31.30 5.36
CA ASN A 103 -25.12 -31.98 6.62
C ASN A 103 -24.04 -31.24 7.42
N THR A 104 -22.99 -30.79 6.74
CA THR A 104 -21.81 -30.20 7.38
C THR A 104 -21.84 -28.68 7.39
N ARG A 105 -22.74 -28.04 6.62
CA ARG A 105 -22.83 -26.60 6.36
C ARG A 105 -21.51 -25.98 5.85
N CYS A 106 -20.61 -26.82 5.34
CA CYS A 106 -19.33 -26.40 4.77
C CYS A 106 -19.49 -26.11 3.27
N LEU A 107 -18.62 -25.26 2.72
CA LEU A 107 -18.57 -24.99 1.28
C LEU A 107 -18.27 -26.27 0.51
N THR A 108 -19.06 -26.53 -0.53
CA THR A 108 -18.79 -27.62 -1.48
C THR A 108 -17.71 -27.20 -2.47
N GLN A 109 -17.11 -28.18 -3.17
CA GLN A 109 -16.09 -27.92 -4.19
C GLN A 109 -16.67 -27.31 -5.49
N ASP A 110 -17.95 -27.54 -5.77
CA ASP A 110 -18.62 -26.94 -6.93
C ASP A 110 -19.20 -25.57 -6.55
N GLN A 111 -18.47 -24.53 -6.94
CA GLN A 111 -18.92 -23.13 -6.88
C GLN A 111 -18.87 -22.51 -8.28
N SER A 112 -19.34 -23.25 -9.30
CA SER A 112 -19.28 -22.83 -10.70
C SER A 112 -19.80 -21.40 -10.97
N GLN A 113 -20.77 -20.94 -10.17
CA GLN A 113 -21.35 -19.60 -10.23
C GLN A 113 -20.50 -18.47 -9.64
N SER A 114 -19.57 -18.74 -8.71
CA SER A 114 -18.73 -17.70 -8.09
C SER A 114 -17.40 -17.54 -8.83
N ASN A 115 -17.15 -16.35 -9.36
CA ASN A 115 -15.84 -16.03 -9.94
C ASN A 115 -14.79 -15.87 -8.84
N ASN A 116 -15.18 -15.29 -7.71
CA ASN A 116 -14.27 -15.11 -6.58
C ASN A 116 -13.74 -16.47 -6.11
N PHE A 117 -14.59 -17.50 -6.01
CA PHE A 117 -14.14 -18.82 -5.53
C PHE A 117 -13.07 -19.44 -6.44
N LYS A 118 -13.22 -19.30 -7.76
CA LYS A 118 -12.25 -19.78 -8.76
C LYS A 118 -10.87 -19.13 -8.58
N MET A 119 -10.81 -17.87 -8.13
CA MET A 119 -9.53 -17.18 -7.91
C MET A 119 -8.72 -17.75 -6.73
N PHE A 120 -9.39 -18.41 -5.77
CA PHE A 120 -8.75 -19.00 -4.60
C PHE A 120 -8.52 -20.50 -4.73
N GLN A 121 -9.19 -21.18 -5.66
CA GLN A 121 -8.91 -22.60 -5.93
C GLN A 121 -7.43 -22.83 -6.23
N GLY A 122 -6.83 -23.77 -5.51
CA GLY A 122 -5.39 -24.10 -5.63
C GLY A 122 -4.43 -23.11 -4.93
N LYS A 123 -4.94 -22.05 -4.29
CA LYS A 123 -4.13 -21.14 -3.46
C LYS A 123 -3.96 -21.70 -2.04
N LYS A 124 -2.97 -21.20 -1.29
CA LYS A 124 -2.67 -21.63 0.09
C LYS A 124 -3.90 -21.48 1.01
N ILE A 125 -4.62 -20.35 0.92
CA ILE A 125 -5.81 -20.13 1.77
C ILE A 125 -6.94 -21.15 1.53
N TYR A 126 -7.03 -21.74 0.34
CA TYR A 126 -8.04 -22.75 0.03
C TYR A 126 -7.90 -24.01 0.88
N GLN A 127 -6.69 -24.28 1.37
CA GLN A 127 -6.40 -25.40 2.26
C GLN A 127 -6.86 -25.12 3.70
N GLU A 128 -7.04 -23.85 4.07
CA GLU A 128 -7.52 -23.40 5.39
C GLU A 128 -9.06 -23.50 5.45
N LYS A 129 -9.58 -24.73 5.50
CA LYS A 129 -11.03 -25.02 5.42
C LYS A 129 -11.87 -24.25 6.44
N GLU A 130 -11.37 -24.07 7.66
CA GLU A 130 -12.09 -23.31 8.69
C GLU A 130 -12.25 -21.83 8.27
N ILE A 131 -11.18 -21.21 7.76
CA ILE A 131 -11.21 -19.82 7.30
C ILE A 131 -12.10 -19.68 6.06
N MET A 132 -11.98 -20.61 5.10
CA MET A 132 -12.86 -20.67 3.92
C MET A 132 -14.33 -20.72 4.35
N ASN A 133 -14.70 -21.69 5.18
CA ASN A 133 -16.08 -21.88 5.62
C ASN A 133 -16.60 -20.72 6.46
N LYS A 134 -15.75 -20.10 7.29
CA LYS A 134 -16.18 -19.04 8.21
C LYS A 134 -16.30 -17.68 7.54
N HIS A 135 -15.47 -17.39 6.54
CA HIS A 135 -15.31 -16.01 6.05
C HIS A 135 -15.49 -15.81 4.54
N PHE A 136 -15.32 -16.85 3.71
CA PHE A 136 -15.34 -16.67 2.26
C PHE A 136 -16.73 -16.24 1.76
N GLY A 137 -16.80 -15.11 1.06
CA GLY A 137 -18.02 -14.59 0.44
C GLY A 137 -19.15 -14.24 1.41
N LYS A 138 -18.85 -13.90 2.67
CA LYS A 138 -19.86 -13.73 3.73
C LYS A 138 -20.16 -12.30 4.13
N TYR A 139 -19.42 -11.31 3.63
CA TYR A 139 -19.49 -9.94 4.13
C TYR A 139 -19.81 -8.94 3.02
N PRO A 140 -20.69 -7.95 3.28
CA PRO A 140 -20.73 -6.73 2.48
C PRO A 140 -19.40 -5.99 2.62
N THR A 141 -18.98 -5.28 1.58
CA THR A 141 -17.71 -4.55 1.60
C THR A 141 -17.88 -3.10 1.14
N ILE A 142 -17.23 -2.17 1.83
CA ILE A 142 -17.04 -0.79 1.37
C ILE A 142 -15.57 -0.62 0.98
N TYR A 143 -15.32 -0.09 -0.22
CA TYR A 143 -13.98 0.25 -0.69
C TYR A 143 -13.86 1.75 -0.89
N VAL A 144 -12.80 2.33 -0.33
CA VAL A 144 -12.48 3.76 -0.36
C VAL A 144 -11.04 3.92 -0.82
N ASN A 145 -10.77 4.85 -1.75
CA ASN A 145 -9.42 5.08 -2.26
C ASN A 145 -9.05 6.56 -2.16
N PHE A 146 -8.01 6.87 -1.38
CA PHE A 146 -7.57 8.24 -1.10
C PHE A 146 -6.55 8.79 -2.11
N ARG A 147 -6.20 8.02 -3.16
CA ARG A 147 -5.23 8.42 -4.19
C ARG A 147 -5.41 9.82 -4.78
N ARG A 148 -6.66 10.30 -4.85
CA ARG A 148 -6.99 11.62 -5.40
C ARG A 148 -7.24 12.69 -4.34
N VAL A 149 -7.25 12.32 -3.06
CA VAL A 149 -7.52 13.22 -1.94
C VAL A 149 -6.28 14.03 -1.61
N GLN A 150 -5.99 15.01 -2.47
CA GLN A 150 -4.85 15.92 -2.38
C GLN A 150 -5.26 17.30 -2.91
N GLY A 151 -4.62 18.35 -2.41
CA GLY A 151 -4.95 19.72 -2.79
C GLY A 151 -4.07 20.76 -2.10
N ASN A 152 -4.12 22.00 -2.59
CA ASN A 152 -3.36 23.11 -2.02
C ASN A 152 -4.15 23.93 -0.99
N ASP A 153 -5.44 23.65 -0.80
CA ASP A 153 -6.35 24.33 0.11
C ASP A 153 -7.44 23.36 0.58
N PHE A 154 -8.19 23.75 1.62
CA PHE A 154 -9.23 22.92 2.22
C PHE A 154 -10.34 22.57 1.21
N GLU A 155 -10.82 23.53 0.41
CA GLU A 155 -11.90 23.32 -0.55
C GLU A 155 -11.56 22.29 -1.63
N LYS A 156 -10.31 22.29 -2.09
CA LYS A 156 -9.85 21.30 -3.06
C LYS A 156 -9.89 19.90 -2.47
N VAL A 157 -9.40 19.72 -1.24
CA VAL A 157 -9.44 18.42 -0.56
C VAL A 157 -10.88 18.00 -0.26
N LEU A 158 -11.72 18.92 0.19
CA LEU A 158 -13.15 18.72 0.43
C LEU A 158 -13.84 18.20 -0.84
N SER A 159 -13.59 18.83 -1.99
CA SER A 159 -14.08 18.37 -3.30
C SER A 159 -13.63 16.95 -3.66
N GLN A 160 -12.39 16.56 -3.34
CA GLN A 160 -11.89 15.21 -3.60
C GLN A 160 -12.49 14.17 -2.64
N LEU A 161 -12.77 14.56 -1.39
CA LEU A 161 -13.49 13.70 -0.43
C LEU A 161 -14.93 13.44 -0.89
N ARG A 162 -15.63 14.46 -1.40
CA ARG A 162 -16.96 14.32 -2.02
C ARG A 162 -16.96 13.27 -3.13
N GLU A 163 -16.01 13.37 -4.05
CA GLU A 163 -15.84 12.40 -5.15
C GLU A 163 -15.50 11.00 -4.60
N THR A 164 -14.64 10.91 -3.59
CA THR A 164 -14.25 9.64 -2.98
C THR A 164 -15.44 8.92 -2.35
N ILE A 165 -16.28 9.63 -1.60
CA ILE A 165 -17.51 9.09 -1.02
C ILE A 165 -18.50 8.72 -2.13
N HIS A 166 -18.70 9.59 -3.12
CA HIS A 166 -19.53 9.30 -4.28
C HIS A 166 -19.14 7.97 -4.95
N GLN A 167 -17.84 7.75 -5.18
CA GLN A 167 -17.35 6.50 -5.77
C GLN A 167 -17.63 5.28 -4.89
N ALA A 168 -17.53 5.39 -3.57
CA ALA A 168 -17.90 4.32 -2.66
C ALA A 168 -19.38 3.94 -2.81
N PHE A 169 -20.30 4.91 -2.87
CA PHE A 169 -21.73 4.66 -3.10
C PHE A 169 -22.01 4.09 -4.50
N ARG A 170 -21.29 4.53 -5.53
CA ARG A 170 -21.46 4.01 -6.90
C ARG A 170 -21.17 2.52 -7.03
N LYS A 171 -20.26 1.96 -6.21
CA LYS A 171 -20.01 0.52 -6.18
C LYS A 171 -21.25 -0.29 -5.78
N HIS A 172 -22.21 0.37 -5.11
CA HIS A 172 -23.49 -0.21 -4.70
C HIS A 172 -24.67 0.26 -5.55
N LYS A 173 -24.43 0.56 -6.84
CA LYS A 173 -25.47 1.02 -7.80
C LYS A 173 -26.71 0.12 -7.87
N TYR A 174 -26.57 -1.17 -7.53
CA TYR A 174 -27.68 -2.12 -7.49
C TYR A 174 -28.76 -1.76 -6.46
N LEU A 175 -28.41 -0.96 -5.45
CA LEU A 175 -29.38 -0.49 -4.47
C LEU A 175 -30.29 0.60 -5.04
N ARG A 176 -29.85 1.39 -6.03
CA ARG A 176 -30.53 2.63 -6.46
C ARG A 176 -32.03 2.46 -6.71
N ASP A 177 -32.40 1.44 -7.48
CA ASP A 177 -33.78 1.16 -7.90
C ASP A 177 -34.35 -0.09 -7.21
N ASN A 178 -33.76 -0.50 -6.09
CA ASN A 178 -34.13 -1.72 -5.38
C ASN A 178 -35.39 -1.52 -4.51
N LYS A 179 -36.21 -2.58 -4.38
CA LYS A 179 -37.41 -2.61 -3.51
C LYS A 179 -37.08 -2.49 -2.02
N PHE A 180 -35.81 -2.67 -1.63
CA PHE A 180 -35.30 -2.39 -0.29
C PHE A 180 -35.77 -1.03 0.26
N TRP A 181 -35.90 -0.03 -0.62
CA TRP A 181 -36.30 1.31 -0.22
C TRP A 181 -37.80 1.51 0.04
N ASP A 182 -38.68 0.55 -0.27
CA ASP A 182 -40.14 0.70 -0.15
C ASP A 182 -40.58 1.05 1.28
N LYS A 183 -39.78 0.64 2.28
CA LYS A 183 -39.99 0.94 3.70
C LYS A 183 -39.02 1.99 4.27
N ARG A 184 -38.16 2.57 3.43
CA ARG A 184 -37.02 3.45 3.81
C ARG A 184 -36.91 4.68 2.90
N GLY A 185 -38.03 5.37 2.70
CA GLY A 185 -38.14 6.47 1.74
C GLY A 185 -37.17 7.64 1.99
N SER A 186 -36.95 8.03 3.25
CA SER A 186 -35.99 9.09 3.61
C SER A 186 -34.55 8.68 3.29
N ASP A 187 -34.18 7.44 3.62
CA ASP A 187 -32.83 6.93 3.41
C ASP A 187 -32.54 6.80 1.92
N LYS A 188 -33.55 6.50 1.09
CA LYS A 188 -33.41 6.52 -0.37
C LYS A 188 -32.99 7.89 -0.89
N ILE A 189 -33.58 8.97 -0.36
CA ILE A 189 -33.23 10.35 -0.74
C ILE A 189 -31.77 10.62 -0.36
N THR A 190 -31.37 10.26 0.86
CA THR A 190 -29.99 10.39 1.34
C THR A 190 -29.01 9.58 0.48
N PHE A 191 -29.30 8.30 0.21
CA PHE A 191 -28.48 7.45 -0.67
C PHE A 191 -28.35 8.05 -2.08
N THR A 192 -29.46 8.55 -2.62
CA THR A 192 -29.47 9.20 -3.95
C THR A 192 -28.61 10.46 -3.95
N LYS A 193 -28.55 11.22 -2.86
CA LYS A 193 -27.67 12.39 -2.73
C LYS A 193 -26.19 12.01 -2.82
N TYR A 194 -25.75 10.96 -2.11
CA TYR A 194 -24.35 10.49 -2.20
C TYR A 194 -24.05 9.82 -3.55
N TYR A 195 -25.01 9.08 -4.10
CA TYR A 195 -24.89 8.39 -5.39
C TYR A 195 -24.95 9.33 -6.60
N GLY A 196 -25.64 10.46 -6.50
CA GLY A 196 -25.86 11.42 -7.58
C GLY A 196 -24.62 12.21 -7.93
N THR A 197 -24.30 12.35 -9.23
CA THR A 197 -23.07 13.00 -9.69
C THR A 197 -23.04 14.50 -9.34
N GLU A 198 -24.17 15.19 -9.42
CA GLU A 198 -24.21 16.64 -9.13
C GLU A 198 -24.49 16.90 -7.64
N GLU A 199 -25.36 16.09 -7.03
CA GLU A 199 -25.74 16.18 -5.63
C GLU A 199 -24.56 15.88 -4.69
N SER A 200 -23.72 14.92 -5.05
CA SER A 200 -22.54 14.57 -4.25
C SER A 200 -21.51 15.70 -4.19
N LYS A 201 -21.45 16.57 -5.20
CA LYS A 201 -20.58 17.77 -5.20
C LYS A 201 -21.01 18.80 -4.15
N LEU A 202 -22.22 18.69 -3.62
CA LEU A 202 -22.80 19.60 -2.64
C LEU A 202 -22.83 19.02 -1.22
N LEU A 203 -22.19 17.87 -0.97
CA LEU A 203 -22.12 17.31 0.38
C LEU A 203 -21.41 18.27 1.32
N THR A 204 -22.02 18.49 2.48
CA THR A 204 -21.44 19.27 3.58
C THR A 204 -20.35 18.48 4.31
N GLU A 205 -19.57 19.16 5.17
CA GLU A 205 -18.57 18.51 6.01
C GLU A 205 -19.18 17.40 6.88
N THR A 206 -20.31 17.69 7.54
CA THR A 206 -21.03 16.70 8.37
C THR A 206 -21.51 15.49 7.57
N GLU A 207 -21.91 15.68 6.31
CA GLU A 207 -22.30 14.57 5.43
C GLU A 207 -21.09 13.76 4.95
N ILE A 208 -19.92 14.39 4.79
CA ILE A 208 -18.67 13.68 4.53
C ILE A 208 -18.28 12.84 5.76
N GLU A 209 -18.39 13.40 6.96
CA GLU A 209 -18.07 12.72 8.23
C GLU A 209 -18.97 11.51 8.52
N SER A 210 -20.22 11.52 8.05
CA SER A 210 -21.24 10.50 8.35
C SER A 210 -21.60 9.60 7.16
N GLY A 211 -21.23 9.96 5.93
CA GLY A 211 -21.68 9.27 4.73
C GLY A 211 -21.27 7.80 4.65
N LEU A 212 -20.05 7.46 5.06
CA LEU A 212 -19.59 6.05 5.07
C LEU A 212 -20.24 5.23 6.20
N VAL A 213 -20.61 5.88 7.31
CA VAL A 213 -21.39 5.24 8.39
C VAL A 213 -22.79 4.91 7.86
N PHE A 214 -23.46 5.90 7.23
CA PHE A 214 -24.76 5.67 6.60
C PHE A 214 -24.71 4.56 5.54
N LEU A 215 -23.67 4.52 4.70
CA LEU A 215 -23.49 3.43 3.74
C LEU A 215 -23.36 2.06 4.44
N SER A 216 -22.61 1.99 5.54
CA SER A 216 -22.43 0.73 6.27
C SER A 216 -23.73 0.24 6.90
N GLU A 217 -24.58 1.14 7.42
CA GLU A 217 -25.92 0.82 7.94
C GLU A 217 -26.83 0.29 6.84
N VAL A 218 -26.90 1.00 5.69
CA VAL A 218 -27.68 0.57 4.53
C VAL A 218 -27.28 -0.84 4.07
N LEU A 219 -25.98 -1.13 4.03
CA LEU A 219 -25.48 -2.46 3.66
C LEU A 219 -25.79 -3.50 4.73
N TYR A 220 -25.62 -3.19 6.00
CA TYR A 220 -25.98 -4.08 7.11
C TYR A 220 -27.44 -4.53 7.00
N ASP A 221 -28.35 -3.58 6.79
CA ASP A 221 -29.77 -3.85 6.68
C ASP A 221 -30.13 -4.59 5.39
N TYR A 222 -29.58 -4.17 4.25
CA TYR A 222 -29.80 -4.84 2.96
C TYR A 222 -29.30 -6.28 2.96
N TYR A 223 -28.23 -6.56 3.70
CA TYR A 223 -27.61 -7.88 3.81
C TYR A 223 -28.05 -8.68 5.05
N GLU A 224 -29.22 -8.37 5.62
CA GLU A 224 -29.82 -9.12 6.74
C GLU A 224 -28.90 -9.16 7.97
N GLU A 225 -28.52 -7.99 8.46
CA GLU A 225 -27.72 -7.81 9.66
C GLU A 225 -26.28 -8.35 9.56
N LYS A 226 -25.77 -8.47 8.32
CA LYS A 226 -24.37 -8.80 8.08
C LYS A 226 -23.50 -7.55 8.20
N LYS A 227 -22.60 -7.57 9.17
CA LYS A 227 -21.61 -6.51 9.36
C LYS A 227 -20.65 -6.37 8.17
N VAL A 228 -20.18 -5.16 7.96
CA VAL A 228 -19.44 -4.70 6.78
C VAL A 228 -17.93 -4.77 6.99
N PHE A 229 -17.20 -5.17 5.95
CA PHE A 229 -15.74 -5.02 5.87
C PHE A 229 -15.39 -3.74 5.12
N VAL A 230 -14.51 -2.92 5.70
CA VAL A 230 -14.09 -1.64 5.13
C VAL A 230 -12.65 -1.72 4.63
N PHE A 231 -12.41 -1.30 3.40
CA PHE A 231 -11.09 -1.26 2.78
C PHE A 231 -10.75 0.18 2.40
N ILE A 232 -9.63 0.72 2.90
CA ILE A 232 -9.19 2.10 2.64
C ILE A 232 -7.79 2.10 2.05
N ASP A 233 -7.69 2.30 0.74
CA ASP A 233 -6.41 2.31 0.03
C ASP A 233 -5.80 3.72 -0.06
N GLU A 234 -4.48 3.76 -0.16
CA GLU A 234 -3.65 4.98 -0.22
C GLU A 234 -3.96 5.99 0.90
N PHE A 235 -4.18 5.48 2.12
CA PHE A 235 -4.70 6.23 3.27
C PHE A 235 -3.86 7.46 3.65
N ASP A 236 -2.56 7.44 3.39
CA ASP A 236 -1.62 8.51 3.73
C ASP A 236 -1.50 9.62 2.67
N VAL A 237 -2.12 9.50 1.50
CA VAL A 237 -2.04 10.50 0.42
C VAL A 237 -2.42 11.92 0.86
N PRO A 238 -3.51 12.15 1.62
CA PRO A 238 -3.86 13.50 2.06
C PRO A 238 -2.72 14.16 2.85
N VAL A 239 -2.13 13.44 3.81
CA VAL A 239 -1.03 13.96 4.63
C VAL A 239 0.26 14.10 3.82
N ASN A 240 0.58 13.12 2.98
CA ASN A 240 1.74 13.18 2.11
C ASN A 240 1.70 14.43 1.22
N SER A 241 0.53 14.75 0.64
CA SER A 241 0.37 15.94 -0.21
C SER A 241 0.69 17.25 0.54
N MET A 242 0.31 17.35 1.82
CA MET A 242 0.62 18.50 2.67
C MET A 242 2.13 18.67 2.87
N VAL A 243 2.84 17.56 3.10
CA VAL A 243 4.30 17.55 3.28
C VAL A 243 5.03 17.83 1.97
N TYR A 244 4.54 17.28 0.86
CA TYR A 244 5.24 17.25 -0.42
C TYR A 244 5.11 18.56 -1.18
N ASP A 245 3.89 19.08 -1.28
CA ASP A 245 3.62 20.31 -2.01
C ASP A 245 3.86 21.55 -1.14
N ASN A 246 3.57 21.46 0.17
CA ASN A 246 3.69 22.55 1.14
C ASN A 246 3.15 23.89 0.60
N LYS A 247 1.97 23.86 0.00
CA LYS A 247 1.26 25.05 -0.51
C LYS A 247 0.04 25.40 0.33
N MET A 248 -0.48 24.42 1.07
CA MET A 248 -1.57 24.62 2.03
C MET A 248 -1.09 25.46 3.21
N ASN A 249 -1.96 26.30 3.77
CA ASN A 249 -1.67 27.03 5.01
C ASN A 249 -1.94 26.12 6.24
N ASP A 250 -1.53 26.55 7.43
CA ASP A 250 -1.68 25.75 8.66
C ASP A 250 -3.15 25.52 9.07
N ASP A 251 -4.01 26.53 8.90
CA ASP A 251 -5.44 26.45 9.24
C ASP A 251 -6.17 25.41 8.36
N ASP A 252 -5.92 25.44 7.05
CA ASP A 252 -6.47 24.44 6.12
C ASP A 252 -5.93 23.05 6.40
N ARG A 253 -4.64 22.90 6.75
CA ARG A 253 -4.07 21.61 7.17
C ARG A 253 -4.83 21.03 8.38
N GLU A 254 -5.04 21.86 9.40
CA GLU A 254 -5.75 21.44 10.61
C GLU A 254 -7.19 21.03 10.30
N LYS A 255 -7.90 21.80 9.47
CA LYS A 255 -9.26 21.45 9.01
C LYS A 255 -9.30 20.13 8.24
N VAL A 256 -8.36 19.89 7.33
CA VAL A 256 -8.30 18.61 6.59
C VAL A 256 -8.05 17.44 7.53
N ILE A 257 -7.05 17.55 8.42
CA ILE A 257 -6.72 16.48 9.38
C ILE A 257 -7.92 16.19 10.27
N LYS A 258 -8.61 17.23 10.75
CA LYS A 258 -9.81 17.10 11.58
C LYS A 258 -10.96 16.43 10.83
N LEU A 259 -11.29 16.90 9.63
CA LEU A 259 -12.40 16.36 8.82
C LEU A 259 -12.20 14.88 8.51
N ILE A 260 -11.03 14.50 8.00
CA ILE A 260 -10.73 13.09 7.70
C ILE A 260 -10.66 12.28 8.99
N GLY A 261 -10.06 12.83 10.05
CA GLY A 261 -9.99 12.19 11.37
C GLY A 261 -11.36 11.87 11.95
N LEU A 262 -12.32 12.78 11.84
CA LEU A 262 -13.71 12.57 12.27
C LEU A 262 -14.41 11.53 11.39
N MET A 263 -14.30 11.63 10.07
CA MET A 263 -14.85 10.65 9.13
C MET A 263 -14.36 9.22 9.44
N ILE A 264 -13.06 9.04 9.65
CA ILE A 264 -12.47 7.73 9.94
C ILE A 264 -12.85 7.25 11.33
N SER A 265 -12.79 8.12 12.34
CA SER A 265 -13.19 7.78 13.72
C SER A 265 -14.64 7.31 13.77
N ASN A 266 -15.55 8.04 13.14
CA ASN A 266 -16.96 7.66 13.07
C ASN A 266 -17.15 6.31 12.36
N LEU A 267 -16.36 6.03 11.32
CA LEU A 267 -16.47 4.80 10.54
C LEU A 267 -15.93 3.55 11.25
N VAL A 268 -14.84 3.64 12.00
CA VAL A 268 -14.13 2.45 12.52
C VAL A 268 -14.11 2.32 14.04
N LYS A 269 -14.41 3.39 14.80
CA LYS A 269 -14.36 3.34 16.27
C LYS A 269 -15.72 3.01 16.87
N ASP A 270 -16.74 3.79 16.52
CA ASP A 270 -18.06 3.77 17.18
C ASP A 270 -19.14 3.12 16.29
N ASN A 271 -18.77 2.61 15.12
CA ASN A 271 -19.69 2.04 14.15
C ASN A 271 -19.97 0.55 14.39
N VAL A 272 -21.14 0.26 14.94
CA VAL A 272 -21.60 -1.11 15.24
C VAL A 272 -21.83 -1.97 13.99
N PHE A 273 -21.97 -1.35 12.81
CA PHE A 273 -22.22 -2.05 11.55
C PHE A 273 -20.94 -2.56 10.88
N VAL A 274 -19.77 -2.10 11.31
CA VAL A 274 -18.47 -2.52 10.74
C VAL A 274 -17.88 -3.66 11.58
N GLU A 275 -17.52 -4.75 10.91
CA GLU A 275 -16.83 -5.89 11.54
C GLU A 275 -15.32 -5.67 11.55
N ARG A 276 -14.76 -5.24 10.40
CA ARG A 276 -13.33 -5.02 10.23
C ARG A 276 -13.01 -3.88 9.30
N SER A 277 -11.82 -3.30 9.50
CA SER A 277 -11.21 -2.41 8.50
C SER A 277 -9.76 -2.77 8.21
N LEU A 278 -9.41 -2.72 6.93
CA LEU A 278 -8.03 -2.79 6.44
C LEU A 278 -7.72 -1.49 5.71
N SER A 279 -6.72 -0.77 6.21
CA SER A 279 -6.17 0.41 5.57
C SER A 279 -4.72 0.15 5.16
N ASN A 280 -4.31 0.70 4.02
CA ASN A 280 -2.91 0.63 3.57
C ASN A 280 -2.33 2.03 3.38
N ALA A 281 -1.05 2.18 3.72
CA ALA A 281 -0.30 3.42 3.55
C ALA A 281 1.17 3.16 3.16
N CYS A 282 1.87 4.17 2.65
CA CYS A 282 3.33 4.13 2.55
C CYS A 282 3.99 4.57 3.87
N HIS A 283 3.47 5.61 4.53
CA HIS A 283 4.03 6.20 5.74
C HIS A 283 3.15 6.00 6.96
N GLN A 284 3.78 6.05 8.12
CA GLN A 284 3.08 6.18 9.39
C GLN A 284 2.36 7.53 9.53
N LEU A 285 2.74 8.55 8.76
CA LEU A 285 2.06 9.86 8.71
C LEU A 285 0.55 9.73 8.53
N GLY A 286 0.08 8.76 7.74
CA GLY A 286 -1.34 8.49 7.58
C GLY A 286 -2.05 8.15 8.90
N GLY A 287 -1.32 7.61 9.89
CA GLY A 287 -1.83 7.34 11.23
C GLY A 287 -2.37 8.56 11.97
N ILE A 288 -1.94 9.78 11.60
CA ILE A 288 -2.49 11.03 12.16
C ILE A 288 -3.98 11.18 11.80
N LEU A 289 -4.38 10.67 10.63
CA LEU A 289 -5.76 10.69 10.15
C LEU A 289 -6.67 9.67 10.86
N LEU A 290 -6.14 8.83 11.76
CA LEU A 290 -6.97 7.97 12.59
C LEU A 290 -7.71 8.76 13.67
N GLY A 291 -7.29 9.99 13.96
CA GLY A 291 -7.94 10.87 14.93
C GLY A 291 -8.08 10.17 16.30
N SER A 292 -9.32 10.00 16.75
CA SER A 292 -9.63 9.37 18.04
C SER A 292 -9.76 7.83 17.99
N ALA A 293 -9.59 7.22 16.81
CA ALA A 293 -9.72 5.78 16.57
C ALA A 293 -8.53 4.98 17.12
N ASN A 294 -8.44 4.93 18.45
CA ASN A 294 -7.39 4.20 19.18
C ASN A 294 -7.53 2.67 19.11
N ASN A 295 -8.63 2.16 18.56
CA ASN A 295 -8.87 0.73 18.32
C ASN A 295 -8.21 0.21 17.03
N VAL A 296 -7.60 1.08 16.21
CA VAL A 296 -6.91 0.70 14.98
C VAL A 296 -5.45 0.33 15.29
N LYS A 297 -5.07 -0.92 15.02
CA LYS A 297 -3.68 -1.37 15.12
C LYS A 297 -2.85 -0.79 13.97
N ILE A 298 -1.75 -0.11 14.26
CA ILE A 298 -0.80 0.33 13.23
C ILE A 298 0.31 -0.72 13.12
N SER A 299 0.34 -1.44 12.00
CA SER A 299 1.39 -2.41 11.66
C SER A 299 2.39 -1.78 10.69
N ARG A 300 3.59 -1.47 11.20
CA ARG A 300 4.64 -0.82 10.41
C ARG A 300 5.52 -1.83 9.70
N PHE A 301 5.84 -1.57 8.43
CA PHE A 301 6.79 -2.38 7.66
C PHE A 301 8.10 -2.60 8.45
N LEU A 302 8.56 -3.86 8.49
CA LEU A 302 9.78 -4.33 9.18
C LEU A 302 9.84 -4.14 10.69
N GLN A 303 8.85 -3.50 11.31
CA GLN A 303 8.77 -3.36 12.76
C GLN A 303 7.70 -4.27 13.39
N ASP A 304 6.67 -4.64 12.63
CA ASP A 304 5.71 -5.68 12.98
C ASP A 304 5.91 -6.89 12.06
N ASN A 305 6.38 -8.00 12.65
CA ASN A 305 6.66 -9.24 11.92
C ASN A 305 5.38 -9.96 11.45
N SER A 306 4.21 -9.60 12.00
CA SER A 306 2.94 -10.29 11.71
C SER A 306 2.49 -10.16 10.25
N PHE A 307 3.06 -9.20 9.51
CA PHE A 307 2.64 -8.92 8.14
C PHE A 307 3.78 -8.83 7.14
N ALA A 308 5.04 -8.74 7.59
CA ALA A 308 6.16 -8.38 6.72
C ALA A 308 6.34 -9.33 5.53
N GLU A 309 6.10 -10.64 5.72
CA GLU A 309 6.25 -11.67 4.67
C GLU A 309 5.20 -11.57 3.53
N PHE A 310 4.11 -10.83 3.73
CA PHE A 310 3.06 -10.65 2.71
C PHE A 310 3.29 -9.42 1.82
N TYR A 311 4.17 -8.51 2.22
CA TYR A 311 4.43 -7.27 1.50
C TYR A 311 5.83 -7.30 0.90
N GLY A 312 5.94 -8.00 -0.23
CA GLY A 312 7.19 -8.23 -0.97
C GLY A 312 7.37 -9.69 -1.37
N PHE A 313 8.52 -10.01 -1.97
CA PHE A 313 8.88 -11.39 -2.31
C PHE A 313 9.98 -11.90 -1.41
N GLU A 314 9.84 -13.12 -0.93
CA GLU A 314 10.92 -13.83 -0.23
C GLU A 314 11.96 -14.35 -1.23
N GLN A 315 13.18 -14.59 -0.76
CA GLN A 315 14.27 -15.12 -1.58
C GLN A 315 13.90 -16.39 -2.36
N THR A 316 13.14 -17.31 -1.75
CA THR A 316 12.66 -18.54 -2.40
C THR A 316 11.67 -18.26 -3.53
N GLU A 317 10.83 -17.24 -3.36
CA GLU A 317 9.85 -16.82 -4.36
C GLU A 317 10.57 -16.15 -5.54
N VAL A 318 11.57 -15.31 -5.28
CA VAL A 318 12.43 -14.70 -6.32
C VAL A 318 13.14 -15.78 -7.15
N ARG A 319 13.70 -16.81 -6.50
CA ARG A 319 14.32 -17.95 -7.22
C ARG A 319 13.32 -18.65 -8.14
N SER A 320 12.16 -19.02 -7.62
CA SER A 320 11.10 -19.65 -8.42
C SER A 320 10.66 -18.77 -9.60
N ILE A 321 10.56 -17.46 -9.41
CA ILE A 321 10.22 -16.53 -10.49
C ILE A 321 11.31 -16.54 -11.56
N LEU A 322 12.60 -16.48 -11.19
CA LEU A 322 13.71 -16.50 -12.14
C LEU A 322 13.82 -17.83 -12.88
N GLU A 323 13.58 -18.95 -12.21
CA GLU A 323 13.51 -20.28 -12.82
C GLU A 323 12.44 -20.34 -13.90
N LYS A 324 11.21 -19.88 -13.58
CA LYS A 324 10.11 -19.80 -14.56
C LYS A 324 10.43 -18.88 -15.74
N ALA A 325 11.22 -17.83 -15.51
CA ALA A 325 11.67 -16.90 -16.55
C ALA A 325 12.88 -17.42 -17.36
N GLY A 326 13.45 -18.59 -17.02
CA GLY A 326 14.65 -19.13 -17.63
C GLY A 326 15.90 -18.29 -17.36
N ARG A 327 16.02 -17.75 -16.14
CA ARG A 327 17.04 -16.78 -15.70
C ARG A 327 17.62 -17.09 -14.32
N ALA A 328 17.60 -18.36 -13.91
CA ALA A 328 18.05 -18.77 -12.57
C ALA A 328 19.54 -18.45 -12.32
N GLU A 329 20.36 -18.44 -13.38
CA GLU A 329 21.78 -18.11 -13.35
C GLU A 329 22.08 -16.67 -12.90
N TYR A 330 21.10 -15.77 -13.01
CA TYR A 330 21.22 -14.36 -12.64
C TYR A 330 20.83 -14.07 -11.19
N PHE A 331 20.59 -15.10 -10.38
CA PHE A 331 20.12 -14.92 -9.00
C PHE A 331 21.06 -14.05 -8.16
N ASP A 332 22.38 -14.20 -8.29
CA ASP A 332 23.34 -13.42 -7.51
C ASP A 332 23.37 -11.94 -7.92
N ASP A 333 23.19 -11.65 -9.22
CA ASP A 333 23.04 -10.27 -9.70
C ASP A 333 21.73 -9.63 -9.24
N VAL A 334 20.62 -10.39 -9.31
CA VAL A 334 19.32 -9.96 -8.76
C VAL A 334 19.42 -9.71 -7.27
N LYS A 335 20.12 -10.58 -6.54
CA LYS A 335 20.37 -10.40 -5.12
C LYS A 335 21.16 -9.13 -4.89
N ARG A 336 22.32 -8.94 -5.50
CA ARG A 336 23.11 -7.71 -5.35
C ARG A 336 22.30 -6.43 -5.64
N MET A 337 21.53 -6.43 -6.72
CA MET A 337 20.81 -5.24 -7.19
C MET A 337 19.55 -4.92 -6.38
N TYR A 338 18.80 -5.95 -5.99
CA TYR A 338 17.45 -5.80 -5.46
C TYR A 338 17.25 -6.49 -4.10
N ASP A 339 18.34 -6.88 -3.42
CA ASP A 339 18.27 -7.57 -2.12
C ASP A 339 17.36 -6.86 -1.15
N GLY A 340 16.85 -7.67 -0.25
CA GLY A 340 15.72 -7.32 0.54
C GLY A 340 16.02 -6.61 1.85
N TYR A 341 14.91 -6.28 2.48
CA TYR A 341 14.82 -5.86 3.86
C TYR A 341 14.84 -7.10 4.74
N LYS A 342 15.78 -7.13 5.68
CA LYS A 342 15.88 -8.21 6.66
C LYS A 342 14.84 -8.00 7.75
N THR A 343 14.08 -9.05 8.04
CA THR A 343 13.06 -9.07 9.07
C THR A 343 12.78 -10.51 9.49
N LYS A 344 11.77 -10.71 10.33
CA LYS A 344 11.30 -12.05 10.70
C LYS A 344 9.90 -12.30 10.13
N SER A 345 9.63 -13.53 9.74
CA SER A 345 8.28 -13.98 9.39
C SER A 345 7.38 -14.02 10.62
N THR A 346 6.08 -14.28 10.40
CA THR A 346 5.10 -14.48 11.48
C THR A 346 5.53 -15.63 12.42
N GLY A 347 6.21 -16.64 11.88
CA GLY A 347 6.79 -17.77 12.63
C GLY A 347 8.17 -17.50 13.26
N GLY A 348 8.69 -16.27 13.21
CA GLY A 348 9.95 -15.89 13.83
C GLY A 348 11.22 -16.27 13.07
N LYS A 349 11.09 -16.78 11.83
CA LYS A 349 12.22 -17.12 10.96
C LYS A 349 12.77 -15.87 10.30
N ASP A 350 14.10 -15.72 10.23
CA ASP A 350 14.72 -14.63 9.48
C ASP A 350 14.41 -14.77 7.97
N ILE A 351 13.93 -13.69 7.37
CA ILE A 351 13.57 -13.59 5.96
C ILE A 351 14.13 -12.31 5.33
N GLU A 352 14.35 -12.37 4.03
CA GLU A 352 14.77 -11.24 3.19
C GLU A 352 13.63 -10.92 2.22
N ILE A 353 13.15 -9.68 2.26
CA ILE A 353 12.00 -9.22 1.48
C ILE A 353 12.42 -8.32 0.33
N TYR A 354 12.24 -8.78 -0.89
CA TYR A 354 12.57 -8.10 -2.14
C TYR A 354 11.39 -7.26 -2.63
N SER A 355 11.68 -6.14 -3.30
CA SER A 355 10.66 -5.31 -3.96
C SER A 355 10.04 -6.04 -5.16
N PRO A 356 8.73 -6.32 -5.16
CA PRO A 356 8.06 -7.00 -6.28
C PRO A 356 8.24 -6.26 -7.61
N TRP A 357 8.17 -4.92 -7.57
CA TRP A 357 8.32 -4.09 -8.76
C TRP A 357 9.69 -4.23 -9.39
N ALA A 358 10.74 -4.20 -8.59
CA ALA A 358 12.10 -4.29 -9.09
C ALA A 358 12.36 -5.66 -9.73
N ILE A 359 11.91 -6.73 -9.08
CA ILE A 359 12.01 -8.10 -9.61
C ILE A 359 11.25 -8.24 -10.93
N LEU A 360 10.00 -7.79 -10.99
CA LEU A 360 9.17 -7.91 -12.20
C LEU A 360 9.72 -7.08 -13.37
N ASN A 361 10.20 -5.85 -13.13
CA ASN A 361 10.81 -5.03 -14.18
C ASN A 361 12.11 -5.67 -14.70
N CYS A 362 12.97 -6.18 -13.81
CA CYS A 362 14.20 -6.88 -14.20
C CYS A 362 13.92 -8.07 -15.12
N ILE A 363 12.86 -8.84 -14.83
CA ILE A 363 12.45 -9.97 -15.67
C ILE A 363 11.89 -9.49 -17.01
N TYR A 364 11.06 -8.45 -16.99
CA TYR A 364 10.39 -7.93 -18.17
C TYR A 364 11.38 -7.33 -19.18
N PHE A 365 12.27 -6.44 -18.71
CA PHE A 365 13.25 -5.74 -19.54
C PHE A 365 14.56 -6.51 -19.73
N LYS A 366 14.78 -7.58 -18.95
CA LYS A 366 15.93 -8.49 -19.08
C LYS A 366 17.29 -7.79 -18.82
N ASN A 367 17.29 -6.77 -17.97
CA ASN A 367 18.47 -6.01 -17.56
C ASN A 367 18.40 -5.65 -16.06
N PHE A 368 19.48 -5.05 -15.56
CA PHE A 368 19.64 -4.65 -14.17
C PHE A 368 19.73 -3.12 -14.09
N GLU A 369 18.58 -2.48 -13.96
CA GLU A 369 18.49 -1.02 -13.82
C GLU A 369 18.01 -0.63 -12.42
N ASN A 370 18.07 0.66 -12.13
CA ASN A 370 17.49 1.20 -10.91
C ASN A 370 15.95 1.24 -11.01
N TYR A 371 15.30 0.13 -10.65
CA TYR A 371 13.85 0.00 -10.56
C TYR A 371 13.29 0.40 -9.19
N TRP A 372 14.05 1.17 -8.42
CA TRP A 372 13.56 1.68 -7.15
C TRP A 372 12.36 2.60 -7.38
N ALA A 373 11.22 2.24 -6.80
CA ALA A 373 9.94 2.88 -7.09
C ALA A 373 9.47 3.87 -6.02
N ALA A 374 10.31 4.16 -5.02
CA ALA A 374 9.98 5.16 -4.03
C ALA A 374 10.02 6.55 -4.65
N TYR A 375 8.97 7.32 -4.41
CA TYR A 375 8.90 8.71 -4.81
C TYR A 375 9.31 9.58 -3.63
N VAL A 376 10.40 10.34 -3.80
CA VAL A 376 10.75 11.44 -2.88
C VAL A 376 10.44 12.76 -3.60
N PRO A 377 9.66 13.67 -3.01
CA PRO A 377 9.38 14.97 -3.61
C PRO A 377 10.67 15.79 -3.82
N SER A 378 10.72 16.59 -4.88
CA SER A 378 11.89 17.43 -5.19
C SER A 378 12.31 18.34 -4.03
N LYS A 379 11.35 18.89 -3.28
CA LYS A 379 11.57 19.72 -2.09
C LYS A 379 12.23 18.96 -0.93
N ILE A 380 11.83 17.70 -0.72
CA ILE A 380 12.43 16.83 0.29
C ILE A 380 13.84 16.40 -0.19
N LYS A 381 13.97 16.07 -1.48
CA LYS A 381 15.27 15.78 -2.12
C LYS A 381 16.25 16.94 -1.97
N SER A 382 15.81 18.19 -2.09
CA SER A 382 16.71 19.34 -1.97
C SER A 382 17.38 19.46 -0.60
N ARG A 383 16.82 18.81 0.44
CA ARG A 383 17.39 18.85 1.78
C ARG A 383 18.51 17.84 2.01
N ILE A 384 18.70 16.89 1.09
CA ILE A 384 19.80 15.91 1.14
C ILE A 384 21.17 16.60 1.22
N GLY A 385 21.32 17.76 0.56
CA GLY A 385 22.57 18.54 0.60
C GLY A 385 22.87 19.22 1.94
N HIS A 386 21.98 19.17 2.94
CA HIS A 386 22.27 19.77 4.24
C HIS A 386 23.45 19.06 4.93
N PRO A 387 24.44 19.77 5.51
CA PRO A 387 25.65 19.16 6.06
C PRO A 387 25.41 18.01 7.05
N LYS A 388 24.40 18.10 7.92
CA LYS A 388 24.08 17.03 8.88
C LYS A 388 23.45 15.80 8.24
N ILE A 389 22.72 15.97 7.14
CA ILE A 389 22.08 14.86 6.42
C ILE A 389 23.10 14.18 5.51
N ILE A 390 23.83 14.97 4.71
CA ILE A 390 24.82 14.44 3.76
C ILE A 390 25.93 13.66 4.48
N LEU A 391 26.38 14.13 5.65
CA LEU A 391 27.38 13.43 6.46
C LEU A 391 26.91 12.01 6.82
N ARG A 392 25.70 11.89 7.38
CA ARG A 392 25.12 10.59 7.75
C ARG A 392 24.86 9.71 6.52
N LEU A 393 24.42 10.28 5.40
CA LEU A 393 24.25 9.50 4.17
C LEU A 393 25.59 8.98 3.64
N LYS A 394 26.67 9.78 3.71
CA LYS A 394 28.03 9.37 3.36
C LYS A 394 28.56 8.26 4.29
N ASP A 395 28.23 8.33 5.58
CA ASP A 395 28.55 7.25 6.53
C ASP A 395 27.88 5.93 6.11
N ILE A 396 26.57 5.94 5.80
CA ILE A 396 25.85 4.74 5.32
C ILE A 396 26.42 4.23 3.99
N LEU A 397 26.70 5.13 3.04
CA LEU A 397 27.31 4.73 1.77
C LEU A 397 28.69 4.11 1.96
N SER A 398 29.43 4.52 2.99
CA SER A 398 30.74 3.95 3.36
C SER A 398 30.64 2.63 4.14
N GLY A 399 29.41 2.13 4.39
CA GLY A 399 29.16 0.85 5.06
C GLY A 399 28.94 0.94 6.57
N TYR A 400 28.84 2.15 7.13
CA TYR A 400 28.52 2.33 8.55
C TYR A 400 27.01 2.32 8.77
N SER A 401 26.53 1.64 9.82
CA SER A 401 25.13 1.78 10.22
C SER A 401 24.89 3.10 10.95
N VAL A 402 23.86 3.84 10.56
CA VAL A 402 23.47 5.10 11.22
C VAL A 402 22.35 4.84 12.20
N LYS A 403 22.53 5.33 13.44
CA LYS A 403 21.52 5.26 14.48
C LYS A 403 20.55 6.44 14.36
N ILE A 404 19.25 6.16 14.50
CA ILE A 404 18.19 7.15 14.70
C ILE A 404 17.33 6.78 15.90
N VAL A 405 16.71 7.79 16.53
CA VAL A 405 15.64 7.58 17.50
C VAL A 405 14.30 7.64 16.76
N SER A 406 13.66 6.48 16.55
CA SER A 406 12.36 6.40 15.88
C SER A 406 11.25 6.92 16.78
N ILE A 407 10.40 7.77 16.22
CA ILE A 407 9.15 8.16 16.84
C ILE A 407 8.13 7.02 16.62
N PRO A 408 7.53 6.47 17.70
CA PRO A 408 6.66 5.30 17.61
C PRO A 408 5.26 5.63 17.09
N LYS A 409 4.78 6.86 17.31
CA LYS A 409 3.49 7.37 16.85
C LYS A 409 3.63 8.84 16.48
N PHE A 410 3.24 9.21 15.27
CA PHE A 410 3.26 10.60 14.81
C PHE A 410 2.01 11.34 15.27
N GLU A 411 2.21 12.63 15.55
CA GLU A 411 1.18 13.62 15.81
C GLU A 411 1.30 14.76 14.79
N SER A 412 0.42 15.76 14.87
CA SER A 412 0.40 16.87 13.92
C SER A 412 1.71 17.68 13.90
N ILE A 413 2.48 17.68 15.00
CA ILE A 413 3.75 18.38 15.09
C ILE A 413 4.83 17.78 14.17
N GLU A 414 4.83 16.45 13.94
CA GLU A 414 5.77 15.82 13.02
C GLU A 414 5.53 16.25 11.56
N ILE A 415 4.28 16.51 11.16
CA ILE A 415 3.97 17.09 9.83
C ILE A 415 4.61 18.47 9.71
N GLN A 416 4.41 19.33 10.71
CA GLN A 416 4.96 20.68 10.72
C GLN A 416 6.49 20.65 10.68
N LYS A 417 7.12 19.76 11.45
CA LYS A 417 8.59 19.56 11.43
C LYS A 417 9.07 19.09 10.06
N LEU A 418 8.43 18.08 9.44
CA LEU A 418 8.80 17.61 8.10
C LEU A 418 8.66 18.70 7.03
N ILE A 419 7.60 19.50 7.11
CA ILE A 419 7.41 20.67 6.26
C ILE A 419 8.53 21.70 6.51
N ALA A 420 8.84 21.97 7.77
CA ALA A 420 9.83 22.97 8.15
C ALA A 420 11.26 22.54 7.84
N ILE A 421 11.57 21.23 7.84
CA ILE A 421 12.87 20.68 7.43
C ILE A 421 13.28 21.15 6.02
N VAL A 422 12.31 21.43 5.14
CA VAL A 422 12.56 21.99 3.80
C VAL A 422 13.10 23.43 3.86
N ASN A 423 12.68 24.21 4.86
CA ASN A 423 12.89 25.67 4.91
C ASN A 423 13.86 26.14 6.01
N ILE A 424 14.09 25.36 7.07
CA ILE A 424 14.94 25.76 8.20
C ILE A 424 16.42 25.63 7.81
N SER A 425 17.24 26.61 8.21
CA SER A 425 18.70 26.58 8.02
C SER A 425 19.39 25.56 8.91
N GLU A 426 19.11 25.59 10.22
CA GLU A 426 19.70 24.71 11.23
C GLU A 426 18.78 23.55 11.60
N LEU A 427 19.21 22.31 11.35
CA LEU A 427 18.50 21.12 11.83
C LEU A 427 19.10 20.66 13.15
N ASP A 428 18.28 20.31 14.14
CA ASP A 428 18.75 19.59 15.31
C ASP A 428 18.87 18.08 15.03
N THR A 429 19.29 17.30 16.02
CA THR A 429 19.42 15.83 15.88
C THR A 429 18.07 15.15 15.64
N SER A 430 17.01 15.65 16.28
CA SER A 430 15.66 15.08 16.16
C SER A 430 15.05 15.33 14.79
N ASP A 431 15.35 16.48 14.17
CA ASP A 431 14.93 16.80 12.80
C ASP A 431 15.59 15.86 11.78
N VAL A 432 16.89 15.58 11.98
CA VAL A 432 17.64 14.65 11.13
C VAL A 432 17.12 13.22 11.33
N ASP A 433 16.86 12.80 12.57
CA ASP A 433 16.29 11.47 12.86
C ASP A 433 14.90 11.31 12.22
N LEU A 434 14.04 12.34 12.30
CA LEU A 434 12.72 12.36 11.66
C LEU A 434 12.83 12.26 10.13
N PHE A 435 13.78 12.98 9.50
CA PHE A 435 14.03 12.89 8.07
C PHE A 435 14.48 11.48 7.65
N PHE A 436 15.40 10.85 8.42
CA PHE A 436 15.84 9.49 8.14
C PHE A 436 14.73 8.45 8.39
N GLN A 437 13.89 8.65 9.41
CA GLN A 437 12.70 7.82 9.61
C GLN A 437 11.73 7.93 8.43
N PHE A 438 11.50 9.13 7.90
CA PHE A 438 10.67 9.35 6.72
C PHE A 438 11.22 8.60 5.49
N LEU A 439 12.53 8.70 5.22
CA LEU A 439 13.18 7.96 4.12
C LEU A 439 13.16 6.44 4.35
N TYR A 440 13.33 5.99 5.59
CA TYR A 440 13.23 4.58 5.94
C TYR A 440 11.84 4.00 5.62
N GLU A 441 10.76 4.73 5.92
CA GLU A 441 9.38 4.30 5.62
C GLU A 441 9.10 4.23 4.11
N LEU A 442 9.80 5.04 3.32
CA LEU A 442 9.82 4.93 1.86
C LEU A 442 10.62 3.73 1.33
N GLY A 443 11.36 3.03 2.19
CA GLY A 443 12.18 1.88 1.85
C GLY A 443 13.63 2.21 1.49
N PHE A 444 14.13 3.43 1.74
CA PHE A 444 15.55 3.76 1.44
C PHE A 444 16.55 3.02 2.32
N PHE A 445 16.09 2.49 3.47
CA PHE A 445 16.96 1.83 4.44
C PHE A 445 16.36 0.52 4.92
N ARG A 446 17.23 -0.42 5.29
CA ARG A 446 16.88 -1.60 6.10
C ARG A 446 17.29 -1.39 7.55
N ILE A 447 16.63 -2.11 8.46
CA ILE A 447 17.01 -2.14 9.88
C ILE A 447 18.04 -3.26 10.09
N THR A 448 19.20 -2.93 10.64
CA THR A 448 20.22 -3.91 11.03
C THR A 448 20.14 -4.28 12.50
N LYS A 449 19.67 -3.36 13.34
CA LYS A 449 19.47 -3.54 14.77
C LYS A 449 18.32 -2.66 15.26
N LYS A 450 17.56 -3.15 16.24
CA LYS A 450 16.51 -2.41 16.95
C LYS A 450 16.65 -2.63 18.46
N GLU A 451 16.70 -1.54 19.22
CA GLU A 451 16.68 -1.56 20.69
C GLU A 451 15.72 -0.46 21.18
N ASN A 452 14.59 -0.85 21.76
CA ASN A 452 13.50 0.09 22.09
C ASN A 452 13.09 0.91 20.84
N ASN A 453 13.25 2.23 20.91
CA ASN A 453 12.99 3.16 19.80
C ASN A 453 14.23 3.43 18.94
N ASP A 454 15.41 2.96 19.34
CA ASP A 454 16.63 3.13 18.57
C ASP A 454 16.65 2.16 17.39
N LEU A 455 16.85 2.70 16.17
CA LEU A 455 16.99 1.94 14.94
C LEU A 455 18.37 2.20 14.35
N TRP A 456 19.04 1.14 13.92
CA TRP A 456 20.26 1.22 13.12
C TRP A 456 19.91 0.93 11.67
N LEU A 457 20.19 1.91 10.81
CA LEU A 457 19.82 1.93 9.41
C LEU A 457 21.04 1.65 8.53
N ASP A 458 20.81 0.91 7.46
CA ASP A 458 21.80 0.60 6.42
C ASP A 458 21.13 0.56 5.03
N ILE A 459 21.91 0.64 3.97
CA ILE A 459 21.40 0.53 2.59
C ILE A 459 21.01 -0.93 2.31
N PRO A 460 19.82 -1.18 1.72
CA PRO A 460 19.36 -2.54 1.46
C PRO A 460 20.11 -3.22 0.30
N ASN A 461 20.38 -2.50 -0.78
CA ASN A 461 20.90 -3.06 -2.04
C ASN A 461 21.52 -1.97 -2.94
N ASP A 462 22.13 -2.39 -4.06
CA ASP A 462 22.82 -1.49 -4.99
C ASP A 462 21.86 -0.56 -5.75
N SER A 463 20.61 -0.95 -6.02
CA SER A 463 19.62 -0.07 -6.65
C SER A 463 19.35 1.17 -5.79
N VAL A 464 19.13 0.97 -4.49
CA VAL A 464 18.90 2.07 -3.53
C VAL A 464 20.19 2.86 -3.28
N ARG A 465 21.34 2.19 -3.21
CA ARG A 465 22.66 2.84 -3.14
C ARG A 465 22.84 3.85 -4.27
N ASN A 466 22.59 3.42 -5.51
CA ASN A 466 22.75 4.26 -6.70
C ASN A 466 21.79 5.46 -6.68
N GLU A 467 20.57 5.27 -6.20
CA GLU A 467 19.61 6.37 -6.05
C GLU A 467 20.10 7.42 -5.03
N ILE A 468 20.56 6.98 -3.84
CA ILE A 468 21.10 7.89 -2.81
C ILE A 468 22.36 8.60 -3.32
N ASP A 469 23.29 7.87 -3.95
CA ASP A 469 24.52 8.43 -4.51
C ASP A 469 24.20 9.49 -5.58
N SER A 470 23.21 9.25 -6.43
CA SER A 470 22.74 10.22 -7.43
C SER A 470 22.23 11.53 -6.81
N TYR A 471 21.70 11.47 -5.58
CA TYR A 471 21.23 12.65 -4.86
C TYR A 471 22.39 13.45 -4.28
N ILE A 472 23.42 12.77 -3.77
CA ILE A 472 24.58 13.37 -3.12
C ILE A 472 25.52 14.04 -4.12
N ARG A 473 25.75 13.40 -5.28
CA ARG A 473 26.63 13.94 -6.35
C ARG A 473 26.26 15.33 -6.87
N LYS A 474 25.06 15.83 -6.57
CA LYS A 474 24.64 17.19 -6.90
C LYS A 474 25.22 18.25 -5.96
N TYR A 475 25.81 17.82 -4.86
CA TYR A 475 26.32 18.66 -3.76
C TYR A 475 27.81 18.44 -3.48
N ASP A 476 28.44 17.50 -4.18
CA ASP A 476 29.89 17.39 -4.32
C ASP A 476 30.35 18.25 -5.50
#